data_AF-A0A7W0NQR4-F1
#
_entry.id   AF-A0A7W0NQR4-F1
#
_cell.length_a   1.000
_cell.length_b   1.000
_cell.length_c   1.000
_cell.angle_alpha   90.00
_cell.angle_beta   90.00
_cell.angle_gamma   90.00
#
_symmetry.space_group_name_H-M   'P 1'
#
loop_
_entity.id
_entity.type
_entity.pdbx_description
1 polymer ?
#
loop_
_entity_poly.entity_id
_entity_poly.type
_entity_poly.pdbx_seq_one_letter_code
_entity_poly.pdbx_strand_id
1 'polypeptide(L)' 'TGDAGNDNLSGGDGDDNLSGGDEDDNLDGGPGMNQNDGGDGVDTCVMPTPVEGAVNCEFPEPI' A
#
# COMPACT_ATOMS: atom_id res chain seq x y z
N THR A 1 0.91 0.59 9.80
CA THR A 1 1.85 -0.54 9.72
C THR A 1 1.08 -1.77 10.09
N GLY A 2 1.08 -2.75 9.19
CA GLY A 2 0.66 -4.11 9.45
C GLY A 2 1.78 -4.88 10.14
N ASP A 3 1.41 -6.01 10.73
CA ASP A 3 2.35 -6.93 11.38
C ASP A 3 2.52 -8.15 10.46
N ALA A 4 2.78 -9.35 11.02
CA ALA A 4 2.76 -10.56 10.22
C ALA A 4 1.31 -10.98 9.90
N GLY A 5 1.02 -11.19 8.62
CA GLY A 5 -0.26 -11.71 8.14
C GLY A 5 -0.98 -10.74 7.20
N ASN A 6 -1.87 -11.27 6.36
CA ASN A 6 -2.62 -10.46 5.40
C ASN A 6 -3.44 -9.32 6.04
N ASP A 7 -2.94 -8.10 5.93
CA ASP A 7 -3.49 -6.89 6.51
C ASP A 7 -4.28 -6.05 5.49
N ASN A 8 -5.24 -5.28 6.01
CA ASN A 8 -5.95 -4.25 5.24
C ASN A 8 -5.68 -2.89 5.88
N LEU A 9 -4.82 -2.10 5.25
CA LEU A 9 -4.37 -0.80 5.75
C LEU A 9 -5.02 0.32 4.93
N SER A 10 -5.41 1.40 5.60
CA SER A 10 -5.97 2.59 4.96
C SER A 10 -5.38 3.85 5.59
N GLY A 11 -4.80 4.72 4.76
CA GLY A 11 -4.22 6.01 5.16
C GLY A 11 -5.29 7.08 5.37
N GLY A 12 -6.23 7.17 4.43
CA GLY A 12 -7.29 8.17 4.45
C GLY A 12 -6.88 9.44 3.71
N ASP A 13 -7.37 10.59 4.16
CA ASP A 13 -7.04 11.87 3.55
C ASP A 13 -5.70 12.40 4.08
N GLY A 14 -4.76 12.72 3.18
CA GLY A 14 -3.48 13.32 3.54
C GLY A 14 -2.29 12.57 2.96
N ASP A 15 -1.10 12.97 3.39
CA ASP A 15 0.14 12.30 3.02
C ASP A 15 0.42 11.19 4.05
N ASP A 16 0.15 9.95 3.68
CA ASP A 16 0.23 8.80 4.60
C ASP A 16 1.45 7.91 4.35
N ASN A 17 1.93 7.29 5.43
CA ASN A 17 2.97 6.26 5.37
C ASN A 17 2.38 4.92 5.82
N LEU A 18 2.16 4.02 4.87
CA LEU A 18 1.67 2.66 5.12
C LEU A 18 2.79 1.65 4.89
N SER A 19 2.80 0.59 5.69
CA SER A 19 3.74 -0.53 5.57
C SER A 19 2.96 -1.80 5.89
N GLY A 20 2.90 -2.75 4.95
CA GLY A 20 2.13 -3.99 5.02
C GLY A 20 2.78 -4.99 5.96
N GLY A 21 3.95 -5.50 5.61
CA GLY A 21 4.70 -6.41 6.48
C GLY A 21 5.03 -7.71 5.77
N ASP A 22 4.76 -8.83 6.41
CA ASP A 22 4.92 -10.15 5.79
C ASP A 22 3.53 -10.66 5.36
N GLU A 23 3.50 -11.41 4.24
CA GLU A 23 2.30 -11.96 3.58
C GLU A 23 1.59 -10.98 2.64
N ASP A 24 0.39 -11.32 2.16
CA ASP A 24 -0.27 -10.60 1.08
C ASP A 24 -1.17 -9.49 1.64
N ASP A 25 -0.74 -8.24 1.50
CA ASP A 25 -1.41 -7.08 2.09
C ASP A 25 -2.25 -6.27 1.10
N ASN A 26 -3.21 -5.51 1.62
CA ASN A 26 -3.99 -4.54 0.84
C ASN A 26 -3.87 -3.15 1.46
N LEU A 27 -3.18 -2.25 0.75
CA LEU A 27 -2.82 -0.91 1.22
C LEU A 27 -3.57 0.15 0.41
N ASP A 28 -4.54 0.82 1.04
CA ASP A 28 -5.23 1.97 0.48
C ASP A 28 -4.61 3.28 1.00
N GLY A 29 -3.78 3.91 0.16
CA GLY A 29 -3.13 5.18 0.53
C GLY A 29 -4.08 6.36 0.61
N GLY A 30 -5.27 6.32 -0.01
CA GLY A 30 -6.17 7.48 -0.06
C GLY A 30 -5.56 8.72 -0.75
N PRO A 31 -6.25 9.87 -0.78
CA PRO A 31 -5.78 11.06 -1.50
C PRO A 31 -4.61 11.77 -0.82
N GLY A 32 -3.49 11.89 -1.54
CA GLY A 32 -2.31 12.65 -1.10
C GLY A 32 -1.03 12.15 -1.77
N MET A 33 0.11 12.54 -1.22
CA MET A 33 1.42 11.95 -1.54
C MET A 33 1.76 10.89 -0.50
N ASN A 34 1.53 9.63 -0.85
CA ASN A 34 1.67 8.51 0.07
C ASN A 34 2.95 7.72 -0.16
N GLN A 35 3.50 7.16 0.91
CA GLN A 35 4.51 6.11 0.86
C GLN A 35 3.89 4.81 1.35
N ASN A 36 3.74 3.84 0.44
CA ASN A 36 3.16 2.54 0.76
C ASN A 36 4.24 1.48 0.51
N ASP A 37 4.66 0.77 1.55
CA ASP A 37 5.57 -0.37 1.44
C ASP A 37 4.77 -1.65 1.63
N GLY A 38 4.56 -2.47 0.60
CA GLY A 38 3.83 -3.74 0.74
C GLY A 38 4.58 -4.70 1.67
N GLY A 39 5.88 -4.82 1.47
CA GLY A 39 6.75 -5.71 2.23
C GLY A 39 7.01 -7.01 1.49
N ASP A 40 7.03 -8.13 2.19
CA ASP A 40 7.29 -9.45 1.60
C ASP A 40 5.97 -10.15 1.30
N GLY A 41 5.55 -10.22 0.04
CA GLY A 41 4.28 -10.84 -0.32
C GLY A 41 3.85 -10.51 -1.74
N VAL A 42 2.57 -10.74 -2.02
CA VAL A 42 1.87 -10.15 -3.16
C VAL A 42 0.86 -9.13 -2.63
N ASP A 43 1.24 -7.87 -2.71
CA ASP A 43 0.59 -6.74 -2.06
C ASP A 43 -0.21 -5.90 -3.05
N THR A 44 -1.48 -5.69 -2.76
CA THR A 44 -2.34 -4.82 -3.57
C THR A 44 -2.34 -3.40 -3.01
N CYS A 45 -1.73 -2.46 -3.73
CA CYS A 45 -1.74 -1.05 -3.34
C CYS A 45 -2.73 -0.23 -4.17
N VAL A 46 -3.73 0.35 -3.53
CA VAL A 46 -4.72 1.24 -4.14
C VAL A 46 -4.42 2.68 -3.75
N MET A 47 -4.20 3.54 -4.74
CA MET A 47 -3.96 4.97 -4.53
C MET A 47 -4.61 5.80 -5.65
N PRO A 48 -5.15 6.99 -5.35
CA PRO A 48 -5.77 7.87 -6.34
C PRO A 48 -4.77 8.66 -7.18
N THR A 49 -3.48 8.66 -6.82
CA THR A 49 -2.40 9.33 -7.54
C THR A 49 -1.22 8.36 -7.72
N PRO A 50 -0.57 8.31 -8.90
CA PRO A 50 0.67 7.57 -9.07
C PRO A 50 1.80 8.39 -8.44
N VAL A 51 2.31 7.95 -7.30
CA VAL A 51 3.38 8.63 -6.56
C VAL A 51 4.63 7.75 -6.45
N GLU A 52 5.80 8.39 -6.60
CA GLU A 52 7.09 7.84 -6.14
C GLU A 52 6.96 7.59 -4.63
N GLY A 53 6.87 6.33 -4.21
CA GLY A 53 6.66 6.01 -2.80
C GLY A 53 6.01 4.66 -2.55
N ALA A 54 5.38 4.07 -3.57
CA ALA A 54 5.01 2.66 -3.53
C ALA A 54 6.25 1.78 -3.71
N VAL A 55 6.57 0.99 -2.69
CA VAL A 55 7.67 0.03 -2.67
C VAL A 55 7.06 -1.34 -2.42
N ASN A 56 7.55 -2.38 -3.12
CA ASN A 56 7.02 -3.75 -2.99
C ASN A 56 5.49 -3.80 -3.12
N CYS A 57 4.93 -3.00 -4.02
CA CYS A 57 3.49 -2.96 -4.28
C CYS A 57 3.21 -3.57 -5.64
N GLU A 58 2.38 -4.59 -5.69
CA GLU A 58 1.83 -5.17 -6.90
C GLU A 58 0.59 -4.38 -7.31
N PHE A 59 0.78 -3.51 -8.30
CA PHE A 59 -0.34 -2.87 -8.93
C PHE A 59 -1.08 -3.89 -9.79
N PRO A 60 -2.40 -4.08 -9.62
CA PRO A 60 -3.16 -4.82 -10.60
C PRO A 60 -2.99 -4.10 -11.94
N GLU A 61 -2.33 -4.76 -12.91
CA GLU A 61 -2.15 -4.20 -14.24
C GLU A 61 -3.53 -3.75 -14.76
N PRO A 62 -3.67 -2.51 -15.28
CA PRO A 62 -4.92 -2.09 -15.87
C PRO A 62 -5.20 -2.96 -17.09
N ILE A 63 -6.27 -3.75 -17.04
CA ILE A 63 -6.88 -4.46 -18.17
C ILE A 63 -7.25 -3.50 -19.32
#